data_AF-A0A2K8UAL5-F1
#
_entry.id   AF-A0A2K8UAL5-F1
#
_cell.length_a   1.000
_cell.length_b   1.000
_cell.length_c   1.000
_cell.angle_alpha   90.00
_cell.angle_beta   90.00
_cell.angle_gamma   90.00
#
_symmetry.space_group_name_H-M   'P 1'
#
loop_
_entity.id
_entity.type
_entity.pdbx_description
1 polymer ?
#
loop_
_entity_poly.entity_id
_entity_poly.type
_entity_poly.pdbx_seq_one_letter_code
_entity_poly.pdbx_strand_id
1 'polypeptide(L)'
;MRGRVRVRARVPIQVLLSWTLTACILSGCTWWPPPGSGGMAERHRPDRPKCTGCLRPPDPTWQELDTQRQLAQGHLETLVLRGAQWCLPGQVAAARDLQTRIVRELFGGLPLDAANDLIVARARLAELERRLDYIQGSGACMTAGTAGAPYPVAE
;
A
#
# COMPACT_ATOMS: atom_id res chain seq x y z
N MET A 1 -60.00 6.11 36.01
CA MET A 1 -59.63 6.09 34.57
C MET A 1 -58.85 7.38 34.26
N ARG A 2 -57.53 7.31 33.99
CA ARG A 2 -56.71 8.47 33.61
C ARG A 2 -56.39 8.40 32.12
N GLY A 3 -57.10 9.18 31.30
CA GLY A 3 -56.84 9.28 29.86
C GLY A 3 -55.58 10.10 29.60
N ARG A 4 -54.59 9.50 28.92
CA ARG A 4 -53.42 10.24 28.42
C ARG A 4 -53.84 11.07 27.20
N VAL A 5 -53.87 12.39 27.37
CA VAL A 5 -53.98 13.33 26.26
C VAL A 5 -52.65 13.32 25.50
N ARG A 6 -52.64 12.80 24.26
CA ARG A 6 -51.48 12.94 23.37
C ARG A 6 -51.53 14.32 22.74
N VAL A 7 -50.69 15.23 23.22
CA VAL A 7 -50.44 16.51 22.54
C VAL A 7 -49.64 16.20 21.27
N ARG A 8 -50.30 16.20 20.11
CA ARG A 8 -49.60 16.20 18.81
C ARG A 8 -49.04 17.61 18.60
N ALA A 9 -47.79 17.84 19.01
CA ALA A 9 -47.07 19.04 18.66
C ALA A 9 -46.96 19.13 17.12
N ARG A 10 -47.65 20.09 16.52
CA ARG A 10 -47.49 20.43 15.11
C ARG A 10 -46.22 21.26 14.99
N VAL A 11 -45.10 20.61 14.68
CA VAL A 11 -43.86 21.33 14.35
C VAL A 11 -44.07 22.00 12.98
N PRO A 12 -43.85 23.33 12.86
CA PRO A 12 -44.03 24.01 11.60
C PRO A 12 -43.03 23.49 10.55
N ILE A 13 -43.52 23.28 9.32
CA ILE A 13 -42.74 22.69 8.22
C ILE A 13 -41.45 23.49 7.94
N GLN A 14 -41.46 24.81 8.14
CA GLN A 14 -40.27 25.66 8.01
C GLN A 14 -39.14 25.30 8.99
N VAL A 15 -39.47 24.89 10.22
CA VAL A 15 -38.46 24.47 11.21
C VAL A 15 -37.87 23.12 10.80
N LEU A 16 -38.68 22.18 10.31
CA LEU A 16 -38.17 20.92 9.78
C LEU A 16 -37.24 21.16 8.58
N LEU A 17 -37.59 22.06 7.67
CA LEU A 17 -36.80 22.39 6.48
C LEU A 17 -35.46 23.06 6.82
N SER A 18 -35.45 23.98 7.78
CA SER A 18 -34.24 24.62 8.29
C SER A 18 -33.28 23.59 8.90
N TRP A 19 -33.80 22.68 9.74
CA TRP A 19 -32.98 21.65 10.38
C TRP A 19 -32.39 20.65 9.37
N THR A 20 -33.15 20.27 8.33
CA THR A 20 -32.62 19.41 7.27
C THR A 20 -31.52 20.10 6.46
N LEU A 21 -31.66 21.41 6.18
CA LEU A 21 -30.67 22.16 5.42
C LEU A 21 -29.36 22.32 6.21
N THR A 22 -29.46 22.62 7.51
CA THR A 22 -28.28 22.74 8.40
C THR A 22 -27.56 21.40 8.57
N ALA A 23 -28.29 20.28 8.64
CA ALA A 23 -27.70 18.94 8.71
C ALA A 23 -26.90 18.59 7.45
N CYS A 24 -27.37 18.95 6.25
CA CYS A 24 -26.65 18.73 4.99
C CYS A 24 -25.37 19.57 4.86
N ILE A 25 -25.34 20.78 5.41
CA ILE A 25 -24.14 21.65 5.35
C ILE A 25 -23.06 21.17 6.33
N LEU A 26 -23.45 20.56 7.45
CA LEU A 26 -22.52 20.02 8.45
C LEU A 26 -21.98 18.61 8.11
N SER A 27 -22.54 17.93 7.11
CA SER A 27 -21.99 16.67 6.61
C SER A 27 -20.92 16.93 5.55
N GLY A 28 -19.64 16.86 5.93
CA GLY A 28 -18.53 16.78 4.98
C GLY A 28 -18.40 15.34 4.46
N CYS A 29 -18.49 15.14 3.14
CA CYS A 29 -18.16 13.86 2.53
C CYS A 29 -16.65 13.62 2.60
N THR A 30 -16.16 12.91 3.61
CA THR A 30 -14.76 12.49 3.66
C THR A 30 -14.61 11.16 2.92
N TRP A 31 -14.16 11.20 1.67
CA TRP A 31 -13.79 9.99 0.93
C TRP A 31 -12.40 9.54 1.41
N TRP A 32 -12.36 8.44 2.17
CA TRP A 32 -11.09 7.83 2.56
C TRP A 32 -10.47 7.05 1.38
N PRO A 33 -9.25 7.38 0.96
CA PRO A 33 -8.63 6.70 -0.16
C PRO A 33 -8.32 5.23 0.19
N PRO A 34 -8.19 4.35 -0.82
CA PRO A 34 -7.74 2.98 -0.61
C PRO A 34 -6.47 2.92 0.24
N PRO A 35 -6.31 1.89 1.09
CA PRO A 35 -5.07 1.71 1.86
C PRO A 35 -3.88 1.67 0.92
N GLY A 36 -2.79 2.33 1.32
CA GLY A 36 -1.61 2.44 0.46
C GLY A 36 -1.79 3.42 -0.70
N SER A 37 -2.82 4.28 -0.71
CA SER A 37 -2.87 5.49 -1.53
C SER A 37 -3.14 6.70 -0.63
N GLY A 38 -2.18 7.59 -0.48
CA GLY A 38 -2.39 8.92 0.08
C GLY A 38 -3.35 9.77 -0.76
N GLY A 39 -3.54 11.04 -0.36
CA GLY A 39 -4.47 11.96 -1.00
C GLY A 39 -4.07 12.38 -2.43
N MET A 40 -4.43 13.60 -2.83
CA MET A 40 -4.09 14.20 -4.14
C MET A 40 -2.60 14.07 -4.55
N ALA A 41 -1.70 13.81 -3.60
CA ALA A 41 -0.26 13.60 -3.78
C ALA A 41 0.12 12.29 -4.52
N GLU A 42 -0.77 11.30 -4.61
CA GLU A 42 -0.48 10.00 -5.27
C GLU A 42 -0.62 10.01 -6.80
N ARG A 43 -1.42 10.95 -7.33
CA ARG A 43 -1.81 10.92 -8.75
C ARG A 43 -0.67 11.23 -9.70
N HIS A 44 0.41 11.78 -9.16
CA HIS A 44 1.64 12.02 -9.88
C HIS A 44 2.67 11.05 -9.30
N ARG A 45 3.23 10.17 -10.14
CA ARG A 45 4.53 9.58 -9.78
C ARG A 45 5.42 10.76 -9.44
N PRO A 46 6.05 10.79 -8.25
CA PRO A 46 6.96 11.87 -7.96
C PRO A 46 8.04 11.79 -9.03
N ASP A 47 8.15 12.84 -9.85
CA ASP A 47 9.28 12.98 -10.75
C ASP A 47 10.54 12.86 -9.90
N ARG A 48 11.59 12.20 -10.41
CA ARG A 48 12.93 12.28 -9.79
C ARG A 48 13.13 13.73 -9.40
N PRO A 49 13.55 14.04 -8.15
CA PRO A 49 13.71 15.42 -7.71
C PRO A 49 14.47 16.17 -8.81
N LYS A 50 13.74 17.00 -9.57
CA LYS A 50 14.31 17.70 -10.72
C LYS A 50 15.21 18.73 -10.09
N CYS A 51 16.50 18.42 -10.05
CA CYS A 51 17.51 19.36 -9.62
C CYS A 51 17.58 20.43 -10.72
N THR A 52 16.69 21.42 -10.64
CA THR A 52 16.60 22.53 -11.59
C THR A 52 17.89 23.35 -11.49
N GLY A 53 18.88 23.02 -12.32
CA GLY A 53 20.16 23.72 -12.41
C GLY A 53 21.42 22.92 -12.03
N CYS A 54 21.32 21.62 -11.74
CA CYS A 54 22.47 20.89 -11.19
C CYS A 54 23.35 20.27 -12.30
N LEU A 55 24.54 20.86 -12.47
CA LEU A 55 25.74 20.18 -12.98
C LEU A 55 26.27 19.11 -12.00
N ARG A 56 25.62 18.94 -10.84
CA ARG A 56 26.02 18.05 -9.74
C ARG A 56 25.32 16.70 -9.90
N PRO A 57 26.04 15.56 -9.78
CA PRO A 57 25.41 14.24 -9.71
C PRO A 57 24.40 14.17 -8.55
N PRO A 58 23.43 13.23 -8.59
CA PRO A 58 22.52 12.96 -7.49
C PRO A 58 23.29 12.80 -6.18
N ASP A 59 22.67 13.13 -5.05
CA ASP A 59 23.25 12.82 -3.74
C ASP A 59 23.65 11.32 -3.73
N PRO A 60 24.92 10.98 -3.44
CA PRO A 60 25.38 9.59 -3.48
C PRO A 60 24.55 8.68 -2.57
N THR A 61 24.01 9.21 -1.48
CA THR A 61 23.14 8.46 -0.57
C THR A 61 21.80 8.11 -1.22
N TRP A 62 21.19 9.07 -1.93
CA TRP A 62 19.95 8.86 -2.66
C TRP A 62 20.11 7.81 -3.75
N GLN A 63 21.22 7.87 -4.50
CA GLN A 63 21.46 6.93 -5.59
C GLN A 63 21.70 5.50 -5.10
N GLU A 64 22.40 5.33 -3.98
CA GLU A 64 22.54 4.03 -3.33
C GLU A 64 21.16 3.49 -2.91
N LEU A 65 20.35 4.29 -2.23
CA LEU A 65 19.01 3.87 -1.79
C LEU A 65 18.07 3.54 -2.96
N ASP A 66 18.11 4.30 -4.06
CA ASP A 66 17.32 3.96 -5.26
C ASP A 66 17.77 2.64 -5.88
N THR A 67 19.08 2.39 -5.92
CA THR A 67 19.63 1.11 -6.41
C THR A 67 19.16 -0.04 -5.53
N GLN A 68 19.23 0.11 -4.20
CA GLN A 68 18.75 -0.90 -3.25
C GLN A 68 17.24 -1.16 -3.39
N ARG A 69 16.45 -0.11 -3.61
CA ARG A 69 15.01 -0.21 -3.88
C ARG A 69 14.74 -0.99 -5.17
N GLN A 70 15.49 -0.72 -6.25
CA GLN A 70 15.35 -1.43 -7.51
C GLN A 70 15.67 -2.93 -7.37
N LEU A 71 16.72 -3.27 -6.62
CA LEU A 71 17.07 -4.67 -6.33
C LEU A 71 15.95 -5.38 -5.54
N ALA A 72 15.42 -4.74 -4.50
CA ALA A 72 14.30 -5.29 -3.73
C ALA A 72 13.03 -5.45 -4.58
N GLN A 73 12.77 -4.52 -5.50
CA GLN A 73 11.67 -4.62 -6.45
C GLN A 73 11.84 -5.84 -7.36
N GLY A 74 13.02 -6.03 -7.95
CA GLY A 74 13.31 -7.19 -8.79
C GLY A 74 13.19 -8.53 -8.05
N HIS A 75 13.58 -8.59 -6.77
CA HIS A 75 13.37 -9.78 -5.94
C HIS A 75 11.87 -10.09 -5.76
N LEU A 76 11.03 -9.09 -5.46
CA LEU A 76 9.58 -9.29 -5.39
C LEU A 76 9.01 -9.77 -6.73
N GLU A 77 9.40 -9.16 -7.84
CA GLU A 77 8.93 -9.55 -9.18
C GLU A 77 9.31 -10.99 -9.50
N THR A 78 10.51 -11.42 -9.12
CA THR A 78 10.96 -12.81 -9.24
C THR A 78 10.06 -13.76 -8.44
N LEU A 79 9.71 -13.41 -7.19
CA LEU A 79 8.78 -14.21 -6.38
C LEU A 79 7.37 -14.25 -6.99
N VAL A 80 6.89 -13.15 -7.58
CA VAL A 80 5.61 -13.10 -8.29
C VAL A 80 5.62 -14.02 -9.50
N LEU A 81 6.70 -14.03 -10.29
CA LEU A 81 6.88 -14.94 -11.43
C LEU A 81 6.92 -16.41 -10.98
N ARG A 82 7.52 -16.70 -9.82
CA ARG A 82 7.47 -18.02 -9.16
C ARG A 82 6.08 -18.41 -8.66
N GLY A 83 5.07 -17.55 -8.80
CA GLY A 83 3.70 -17.83 -8.42
C GLY A 83 3.30 -17.35 -7.02
N ALA A 84 4.12 -16.53 -6.35
CA ALA A 84 3.81 -16.00 -5.02
C ALA A 84 2.47 -15.25 -4.97
N GLN A 85 2.05 -14.62 -6.07
CA GLN A 85 0.78 -13.89 -6.13
C GLN A 85 -0.44 -14.81 -5.97
N TRP A 86 -0.32 -16.08 -6.36
CA TRP A 86 -1.39 -17.08 -6.23
C TRP A 86 -1.34 -17.78 -4.88
N CYS A 87 -0.14 -18.14 -4.42
CA CYS A 87 0.02 -18.91 -3.19
C CYS A 87 -0.04 -18.04 -1.92
N LEU A 88 0.45 -16.80 -1.99
CA LEU A 88 0.61 -15.90 -0.83
C LEU A 88 0.15 -14.46 -1.17
N PRO A 89 -1.10 -14.26 -1.65
CA PRO A 89 -1.55 -12.98 -2.20
C PRO A 89 -1.46 -11.82 -1.19
N GLY A 90 -1.78 -12.07 0.09
CA GLY A 90 -1.74 -11.04 1.12
C GLY A 90 -0.33 -10.54 1.43
N GLN A 91 0.67 -11.42 1.39
CA GLN A 91 2.06 -11.02 1.63
C GLN A 91 2.65 -10.30 0.41
N VAL A 92 2.27 -10.70 -0.80
CA VAL A 92 2.63 -9.98 -2.02
C VAL A 92 2.02 -8.58 -2.02
N ALA A 93 0.75 -8.43 -1.64
CA ALA A 93 0.11 -7.12 -1.51
C ALA A 93 0.84 -6.23 -0.49
N ALA A 94 1.12 -6.75 0.72
CA ALA A 94 1.86 -6.01 1.73
C ALA A 94 3.27 -5.60 1.27
N ALA A 95 3.97 -6.47 0.52
CA ALA A 95 5.28 -6.14 -0.04
C ALA A 95 5.20 -5.04 -1.10
N ARG A 96 4.16 -5.03 -1.95
CA ARG A 96 3.92 -3.95 -2.93
C ARG A 96 3.59 -2.62 -2.24
N ASP A 97 2.79 -2.65 -1.18
CA ASP A 97 2.46 -1.46 -0.41
C ASP A 97 3.71 -0.85 0.22
N LEU A 98 4.58 -1.68 0.80
CA LEU A 98 5.85 -1.24 1.38
C LEU A 98 6.80 -0.67 0.31
N GLN A 99 6.89 -1.28 -0.88
CA GLN A 99 7.66 -0.69 -1.99
C GLN A 99 7.13 0.69 -2.39
N THR A 100 5.81 0.84 -2.41
CA THR A 100 5.18 2.13 -2.73
C THR A 100 5.51 3.18 -1.67
N ARG A 101 5.52 2.79 -0.39
CA ARG A 101 5.96 3.66 0.71
C ARG A 101 7.43 4.09 0.57
N ILE A 102 8.35 3.17 0.29
CA ILE A 102 9.77 3.48 0.05
C ILE A 102 9.93 4.48 -1.09
N VAL A 103 9.18 4.31 -2.19
CA VAL A 103 9.18 5.28 -3.30
C VAL A 103 8.74 6.67 -2.81
N ARG A 104 7.69 6.76 -1.99
CA ARG A 104 7.24 8.06 -1.47
C ARG A 104 8.28 8.71 -0.57
N GLU A 105 8.92 7.95 0.30
CA GLU A 105 9.93 8.48 1.22
C GLU A 105 11.17 8.94 0.45
N LEU A 106 11.64 8.12 -0.49
CA LEU A 106 12.84 8.42 -1.27
C LEU A 106 12.66 9.66 -2.17
N PHE A 107 11.52 9.79 -2.82
CA PHE A 107 11.23 10.96 -3.66
C PHE A 107 10.67 12.15 -2.88
N GLY A 108 10.16 11.91 -1.67
CA GLY A 108 9.70 12.93 -0.72
C GLY A 108 10.82 13.58 0.10
N GLY A 109 12.08 13.19 -0.14
CA GLY A 109 13.24 13.76 0.55
C GLY A 109 13.43 13.23 1.98
N LEU A 110 12.95 12.01 2.26
CA LEU A 110 13.04 11.31 3.54
C LEU A 110 13.98 10.08 3.43
N PRO A 111 15.29 10.26 3.18
CA PRO A 111 16.19 9.14 2.90
C PRO A 111 16.41 8.21 4.11
N LEU A 112 16.32 8.73 5.33
CA LEU A 112 16.47 7.93 6.55
C LEU A 112 15.28 6.97 6.74
N ASP A 113 14.07 7.46 6.50
CA ASP A 113 12.86 6.63 6.55
C ASP A 113 12.90 5.57 5.45
N ALA A 114 13.26 5.98 4.23
CA ALA A 114 13.41 5.05 3.11
C ALA A 114 14.47 3.96 3.39
N ALA A 115 15.59 4.31 4.04
CA ALA A 115 16.62 3.35 4.42
C ALA A 115 16.11 2.33 5.45
N ASN A 116 15.37 2.79 6.46
CA ASN A 116 14.75 1.90 7.46
C ASN A 116 13.72 0.98 6.82
N ASP A 117 12.86 1.51 5.95
CA ASP A 117 11.85 0.74 5.25
C ASP A 117 12.48 -0.28 4.27
N LEU A 118 13.63 0.03 3.66
CA LEU A 118 14.38 -0.92 2.85
C LEU A 118 14.91 -2.11 3.66
N ILE A 119 15.37 -1.89 4.89
CA ILE A 119 15.78 -2.97 5.81
C ILE A 119 14.58 -3.88 6.08
N VAL A 120 13.43 -3.29 6.40
CA VAL A 120 12.19 -4.05 6.64
C VAL A 120 11.74 -4.80 5.39
N ALA A 121 11.83 -4.17 4.21
CA ALA A 121 11.43 -4.78 2.94
C ALA A 121 12.26 -6.03 2.63
N ARG A 122 13.58 -5.97 2.79
CA ARG A 122 14.46 -7.13 2.59
C ARG A 122 14.10 -8.30 3.51
N ALA A 123 13.87 -8.02 4.79
CA ALA A 123 13.44 -9.04 5.74
C ALA A 123 12.08 -9.67 5.36
N ARG A 124 11.13 -8.85 4.90
CA ARG A 124 9.81 -9.31 4.45
C ARG A 124 9.90 -10.17 3.18
N LEU A 125 10.74 -9.80 2.23
CA LEU A 125 10.95 -10.58 1.00
C LEU A 125 11.62 -11.93 1.30
N ALA A 126 12.62 -11.97 2.18
CA ALA A 126 13.25 -13.21 2.61
C ALA A 126 12.27 -14.14 3.37
N GLU A 127 11.34 -13.60 4.16
CA GLU A 127 10.26 -14.38 4.77
C GLU A 127 9.25 -14.88 3.73
N LEU A 128 8.86 -14.03 2.78
CA LEU A 128 7.95 -14.39 1.70
C LEU A 128 8.51 -15.54 0.87
N GLU A 129 9.79 -15.49 0.53
CA GLU A 129 10.50 -16.54 -0.20
C GLU A 129 10.50 -17.86 0.58
N ARG A 130 10.93 -17.86 1.85
CA ARG A 130 10.91 -19.07 2.68
C ARG A 130 9.54 -19.71 2.79
N ARG A 131 8.48 -18.88 2.93
CA ARG A 131 7.09 -19.39 2.97
C ARG A 131 6.66 -19.95 1.63
N LEU A 132 7.05 -19.32 0.53
CA LEU A 132 6.75 -19.80 -0.80
C LEU A 132 7.43 -21.15 -1.04
N ASP A 133 8.71 -21.28 -0.70
CA ASP A 133 9.48 -22.52 -0.82
C ASP A 133 8.83 -23.65 -0.01
N TYR A 134 8.41 -23.36 1.22
CA TYR A 134 7.73 -24.34 2.08
C TYR A 134 6.39 -24.81 1.50
N ILE A 135 5.56 -23.89 0.99
CA ILE A 135 4.24 -24.22 0.43
C ILE A 135 4.38 -24.97 -0.91
N GLN A 136 5.37 -24.60 -1.72
CA GLN A 136 5.65 -25.28 -2.99
C GLN A 136 6.23 -26.68 -2.73
N GLY A 137 7.16 -26.82 -1.78
CA GLY A 137 7.75 -28.10 -1.40
C GLY A 137 6.76 -29.09 -0.78
N SER A 138 5.74 -28.59 -0.06
CA SER A 138 4.66 -29.42 0.48
C SER A 138 3.56 -29.76 -0.53
N GLY A 139 3.60 -29.17 -1.74
CA GLY A 139 2.59 -29.35 -2.77
C GLY A 139 1.23 -28.69 -2.47
N ALA A 140 1.15 -27.87 -1.42
CA ALA A 140 -0.09 -27.21 -1.01
C ALA A 140 -0.54 -26.09 -1.97
N CYS A 141 0.41 -25.52 -2.72
CA CYS A 141 0.12 -24.61 -3.82
C CYS A 141 1.07 -24.89 -4.99
N MET A 142 0.49 -25.20 -6.16
CA MET A 142 1.24 -25.40 -7.40
C MET A 142 0.76 -24.37 -8.42
N THR A 143 1.71 -23.75 -9.12
CA THR A 143 1.38 -22.83 -10.23
C THR A 143 1.99 -23.39 -11.51
N ALA A 144 1.51 -22.94 -12.68
CA ALA A 144 2.02 -23.45 -13.96
C ALA A 144 3.54 -23.28 -14.12
N GLY A 145 4.17 -22.31 -13.42
CA GLY A 145 5.62 -22.13 -13.39
C GLY A 145 6.40 -23.20 -12.63
N THR A 146 5.77 -23.96 -11.73
CA THR A 146 6.41 -25.07 -10.98
C THR A 146 6.14 -26.45 -11.61
N ALA A 147 5.23 -26.53 -12.59
CA ALA A 147 4.88 -27.80 -13.25
C ALA A 147 5.96 -28.31 -14.23
N GLY A 148 6.98 -27.51 -14.54
CA GLY A 148 8.04 -27.84 -15.50
C GLY A 148 9.48 -27.82 -14.98
N ALA A 149 9.70 -27.53 -13.70
CA ALA A 149 11.06 -27.46 -13.14
C ALA A 149 11.13 -28.22 -11.81
N PRO A 150 11.76 -29.41 -11.77
CA PRO A 150 12.24 -29.95 -10.51
C PRO A 150 13.34 -29.02 -10.01
N TYR A 151 13.08 -28.23 -8.97
CA TYR A 151 14.14 -27.59 -8.21
C TYR A 151 14.78 -28.69 -7.36
N PRO A 152 16.04 -29.09 -7.58
CA PRO A 152 16.72 -29.94 -6.63
C PRO A 152 16.97 -29.13 -5.37
N VAL A 153 16.45 -29.62 -4.24
CA VAL A 153 17.00 -29.33 -2.92
C VAL A 153 18.36 -30.01 -2.85
N ALA A 154 19.45 -29.23 -2.82
CA ALA A 154 20.77 -29.72 -2.45
C ALA A 154 21.00 -29.44 -0.96
N GLU A 155 21.61 -30.45 -0.31
CA GLU A 155 21.73 -30.75 1.12
C GLU A 155 22.24 -29.63 2.04
#